data_AF-A0A436C8M7-F1
#
_entry.id   AF-A0A436C8M7-F1
#
_cell.length_a   1.000
_cell.length_b   1.000
_cell.length_c   1.000
_cell.angle_alpha   90.00
_cell.angle_beta   90.00
_cell.angle_gamma   90.00
#
_symmetry.space_group_name_H-M   'P 1'
#
loop_
_entity.id
_entity.type
_entity.pdbx_description
1 polymer ?
#
loop_
_entity_poly.entity_id
_entity_poly.type
_entity_poly.pdbx_seq_one_letter_code
_entity_poly.pdbx_strand_id
1 'polypeptide(L)'
;MPNIPFDAIRRLLLKGAIAVVIGLGGMPAFAQDKPDIIRIGSTAPGHLKFVLAQKDGWWDKEFAKDGIKVELVTFNGGSEATTALATGAIEFTYT
;
A
#
# COMPACT_ATOMS: atom_id res chain seq x y z
N MET A 1 -3.57 -47.61 35.93
CA MET A 1 -3.16 -46.47 35.06
C MET A 1 -4.00 -46.53 33.80
N PRO A 2 -4.79 -45.49 33.44
CA PRO A 2 -5.62 -45.55 32.25
C PRO A 2 -4.72 -45.53 31.00
N ASN A 3 -4.88 -46.55 30.15
CA ASN A 3 -4.12 -46.72 28.91
C ASN A 3 -4.77 -45.83 27.85
N ILE A 4 -4.16 -44.68 27.55
CA ILE A 4 -4.72 -43.74 26.56
C ILE A 4 -4.48 -44.35 25.16
N PRO A 5 -5.54 -44.57 24.36
CA PRO A 5 -5.40 -45.17 23.03
C PRO A 5 -4.64 -44.23 22.09
N PHE A 6 -3.74 -44.79 21.29
CA PHE A 6 -2.87 -44.07 20.35
C PHE A 6 -3.65 -43.13 19.40
N ASP A 7 -4.86 -43.52 19.02
CA ASP A 7 -5.77 -42.72 18.20
C ASP A 7 -6.24 -41.43 18.87
N ALA A 8 -6.40 -41.44 20.20
CA ALA A 8 -6.76 -40.23 20.96
C ALA A 8 -5.61 -39.22 20.97
N ILE A 9 -4.36 -39.70 21.05
CA ILE A 9 -3.15 -38.87 20.98
C ILE A 9 -3.01 -38.28 19.57
N ARG A 10 -3.15 -39.10 18.52
CA ARG A 10 -3.08 -38.64 17.12
C ARG A 10 -4.14 -37.57 16.81
N ARG A 11 -5.37 -37.76 17.29
CA ARG A 11 -6.47 -36.81 17.08
C ARG A 11 -6.25 -35.50 17.85
N LEU A 12 -5.64 -35.56 19.04
CA LEU A 12 -5.27 -34.38 19.80
C LEU A 12 -4.15 -33.58 19.11
N LEU A 13 -3.12 -34.27 18.62
CA LEU A 13 -2.02 -33.65 17.88
C LEU A 13 -2.51 -33.00 16.58
N LEU A 14 -3.41 -33.66 15.85
CA LEU A 14 -3.96 -33.12 14.61
C LEU A 14 -4.79 -31.84 14.86
N LYS A 15 -5.58 -31.82 15.95
CA LYS A 15 -6.33 -30.63 16.37
C LYS A 15 -5.40 -29.50 16.80
N GLY A 16 -4.33 -29.82 17.52
CA GLY A 16 -3.30 -28.86 17.91
C GLY A 16 -2.60 -28.23 16.70
N ALA A 17 -2.23 -29.04 15.71
CA ALA A 17 -1.58 -28.58 14.49
C ALA A 17 -2.48 -27.63 13.68
N ILE A 18 -3.77 -27.94 13.55
CA ILE A 18 -4.74 -27.07 12.85
C ILE A 18 -4.90 -25.74 13.57
N ALA A 19 -4.99 -25.75 14.91
CA ALA A 19 -5.10 -24.53 15.70
C ALA A 19 -3.86 -23.62 15.55
N VAL A 20 -2.66 -24.20 15.43
CA VAL A 20 -1.42 -23.44 15.20
C VAL A 20 -1.41 -22.81 13.80
N VAL A 21 -1.84 -23.55 12.76
CA VAL A 21 -1.87 -23.02 11.38
C VAL A 21 -2.89 -21.88 11.25
N ILE A 22 -4.05 -21.97 11.89
CA ILE A 22 -5.04 -20.89 11.89
C ILE A 22 -4.54 -19.69 12.72
N GLY A 23 -3.86 -19.95 13.84
CA GLY A 23 -3.24 -18.90 14.67
C GLY A 23 -2.12 -18.13 13.96
N LEU A 24 -1.40 -18.78 13.04
CA LEU A 24 -0.34 -18.15 12.24
C LEU A 24 -0.85 -17.50 10.95
N GLY A 25 -1.94 -18.00 10.37
CA GLY A 25 -2.57 -17.42 9.17
C GLY A 25 -3.36 -16.14 9.41
N GLY A 26 -3.62 -15.80 10.68
CA GLY A 26 -4.33 -14.59 11.09
C GLY A 26 -3.43 -13.40 11.43
N MET A 27 -2.10 -13.51 11.28
CA MET A 27 -1.24 -12.34 11.40
C MET A 27 -1.63 -11.35 10.29
N PRO A 28 -2.03 -10.10 10.63
CA PRO A 28 -2.31 -9.12 9.60
C PRO A 28 -1.06 -9.03 8.73
N ALA A 29 -1.23 -9.23 7.42
CA ALA A 29 -0.19 -8.89 6.46
C ALA A 29 0.26 -7.48 6.83
N PHE A 30 1.54 -7.33 7.21
CA PHE A 30 2.09 -6.08 7.70
C PHE A 30 1.61 -4.97 6.78
N ALA A 31 0.72 -4.12 7.30
CA ALA A 31 0.25 -2.97 6.56
C ALA A 31 1.51 -2.18 6.24
N GLN A 32 1.87 -2.15 4.95
CA GLN A 32 3.04 -1.40 4.50
C GLN A 32 2.88 0.02 5.02
N ASP A 33 3.93 0.56 5.63
CA ASP A 33 3.89 1.92 6.17
C ASP A 33 3.38 2.87 5.09
N LYS A 34 2.40 3.70 5.48
CA LYS A 34 1.83 4.69 4.58
C LYS A 34 2.95 5.64 4.16
N PRO A 35 3.04 6.03 2.88
CA PRO A 35 4.06 6.97 2.46
C PRO A 35 3.80 8.34 3.09
N ASP A 36 4.84 9.04 3.50
CA ASP A 36 4.71 10.43 3.96
C ASP A 36 4.31 11.36 2.80
N ILE A 37 4.73 11.03 1.56
CA ILE A 37 4.53 11.84 0.36
C ILE A 37 4.17 10.95 -0.85
N ILE A 38 3.15 11.35 -1.60
CA ILE A 38 2.83 10.83 -2.94
C ILE A 38 3.18 11.91 -3.97
N ARG A 39 4.08 11.61 -4.90
CA ARG A 39 4.55 12.49 -5.97
C ARG A 39 3.92 12.06 -7.30
N ILE A 40 3.16 12.96 -7.90
CA ILE A 40 2.49 12.77 -9.19
C ILE A 40 3.28 13.54 -10.23
N GLY A 41 3.90 12.84 -11.17
CA GLY A 41 4.55 13.43 -12.32
C GLY A 41 3.57 13.82 -13.42
N SER A 42 3.76 14.98 -14.03
CA SER A 42 3.02 15.34 -15.24
C SER A 42 3.80 16.20 -16.24
N THR A 43 3.62 15.91 -17.53
CA THR A 43 4.05 16.77 -18.65
C THR A 43 3.02 17.84 -19.01
N ALA A 44 1.83 17.79 -18.37
CA ALA A 44 0.71 18.68 -18.66
C ALA A 44 0.08 19.24 -17.37
N PRO A 45 0.86 19.97 -16.53
CA PRO A 45 0.38 20.46 -15.24
C PRO A 45 -0.80 21.45 -15.35
N GLY A 46 -0.99 22.08 -16.51
CA GLY A 46 -2.10 22.99 -16.77
C GLY A 46 -3.44 22.31 -17.10
N HIS A 47 -3.50 20.97 -17.16
CA HIS A 47 -4.77 20.29 -17.41
C HIS A 47 -5.77 20.56 -16.29
N LEU A 48 -7.03 20.81 -16.69
CA LEU A 48 -8.10 21.29 -15.82
C LEU A 48 -8.19 20.56 -14.48
N LYS A 49 -8.05 19.23 -14.47
CA LYS A 49 -8.07 18.41 -13.25
C LYS A 49 -7.00 18.77 -12.22
N PHE A 50 -5.79 19.10 -12.65
CA PHE A 50 -4.70 19.49 -11.75
C PHE A 50 -4.92 20.90 -11.22
N VAL A 51 -5.39 21.81 -12.08
CA VAL A 51 -5.75 23.17 -11.68
C VAL A 51 -6.87 23.16 -10.64
N LEU A 52 -7.93 22.38 -10.86
CA LEU A 52 -9.03 22.23 -9.91
C LEU A 52 -8.57 21.56 -8.62
N ALA A 53 -7.80 20.47 -8.70
CA ALA A 53 -7.30 19.76 -7.52
C ALA A 53 -6.41 20.65 -6.64
N GLN A 54 -5.54 21.47 -7.25
CA GLN A 54 -4.70 22.43 -6.53
C GLN A 54 -5.52 23.59 -5.94
N LYS A 55 -6.43 24.17 -6.73
CA LYS A 55 -7.27 25.30 -6.29
C LYS A 55 -8.14 24.91 -5.10
N ASP A 56 -8.77 23.75 -5.17
CA ASP A 56 -9.77 23.32 -4.20
C ASP A 56 -9.16 22.42 -3.10
N GLY A 57 -7.85 22.13 -3.16
CA GLY A 57 -7.11 21.33 -2.19
C GLY A 57 -7.64 19.91 -2.06
N TRP A 58 -8.04 19.26 -3.16
CA TRP A 58 -8.69 17.94 -3.13
C TRP A 58 -7.79 16.88 -2.49
N TRP A 59 -6.50 16.90 -2.81
CA TRP A 59 -5.56 15.93 -2.29
C TRP A 59 -5.30 16.14 -0.79
N ASP A 60 -5.07 17.39 -0.37
CA ASP A 60 -4.87 17.68 1.05
C ASP A 60 -6.09 17.24 1.87
N LYS A 61 -7.31 17.46 1.37
CA LYS A 61 -8.55 17.03 2.03
C LYS A 61 -8.67 15.51 2.15
N GLU A 62 -8.39 14.78 1.07
CA GLU A 62 -8.54 13.32 1.06
C GLU A 62 -7.48 12.64 1.94
N PHE A 63 -6.24 13.12 1.88
CA PHE A 63 -5.08 12.48 2.47
C PHE A 63 -4.66 13.03 3.84
N ALA A 64 -5.25 14.14 4.30
CA ALA A 64 -4.98 14.68 5.64
C ALA A 64 -5.25 13.68 6.76
N LYS A 65 -6.29 12.84 6.65
CA LYS A 65 -6.62 11.80 7.64
C LYS A 65 -5.51 10.77 7.80
N ASP A 66 -4.68 10.61 6.77
CA ASP A 66 -3.61 9.64 6.69
C ASP A 66 -2.23 10.27 6.94
N GLY A 67 -2.17 11.59 7.09
CA GLY A 67 -0.92 12.33 7.24
C GLY A 67 -0.06 12.37 5.97
N ILE A 68 -0.65 12.07 4.81
CA ILE A 68 0.06 11.93 3.53
C ILE A 68 0.01 13.26 2.77
N LYS A 69 1.16 13.76 2.33
CA LYS A 69 1.26 14.92 1.44
C LYS A 69 1.20 14.48 -0.03
N VAL A 70 0.52 15.24 -0.89
CA VAL A 70 0.55 15.01 -2.34
C VAL A 70 1.28 16.15 -3.05
N GLU A 71 2.26 15.82 -3.87
CA GLU A 71 3.07 16.79 -4.63
C GLU A 71 2.92 16.56 -6.13
N LEU A 72 2.71 17.64 -6.89
CA LEU A 72 2.72 17.60 -8.35
C LEU A 72 4.13 17.97 -8.85
N VAL A 73 4.78 17.03 -9.54
CA VAL A 73 6.11 17.21 -10.15
C VAL A 73 5.93 17.43 -11.64
N THR A 74 6.45 18.53 -12.17
CA THR A 74 6.27 18.90 -13.58
C THR A 74 7.48 18.50 -14.41
N PHE A 75 7.23 17.92 -15.58
CA PHE A 75 8.26 17.48 -16.53
C PHE A 75 8.08 18.17 -17.87
N ASN A 76 9.16 18.38 -18.63
CA ASN A 76 9.10 19.00 -19.95
C ASN A 76 8.79 17.99 -21.06
N GLY A 77 8.91 16.70 -20.79
CA GLY A 77 8.63 15.65 -21.76
C GLY A 77 8.42 14.27 -21.15
N GLY A 78 7.82 13.37 -21.94
CA GLY A 78 7.49 12.02 -21.49
C GLY A 78 8.71 11.20 -21.09
N SER A 79 9.84 11.38 -21.78
CA SER A 79 11.09 10.66 -21.45
C SER A 79 11.56 10.95 -20.02
N GLU A 80 11.56 12.22 -19.61
CA GLU A 80 11.95 12.62 -18.24
C GLU A 80 10.99 12.02 -17.21
N ALA A 81 9.69 12.09 -17.48
CA ALA A 81 8.66 11.55 -16.60
C ALA A 81 8.76 10.03 -16.45
N THR A 82 9.03 9.29 -17.54
CA THR A 82 9.24 7.84 -17.50
C THR A 82 10.51 7.47 -16.73
N THR A 83 11.60 8.21 -16.90
CA THR A 83 12.81 8.01 -16.11
C THR A 83 12.54 8.23 -14.62
N ALA A 84 11.84 9.32 -14.26
CA ALA A 84 11.48 9.60 -12.89
C ALA A 84 10.59 8.51 -12.27
N LEU A 85 9.67 7.93 -13.04
CA LEU A 85 8.88 6.79 -12.60
C LEU A 85 9.74 5.55 -12.38
N ALA A 86 10.64 5.24 -13.34
CA ALA A 86 11.51 4.07 -13.27
C ALA A 86 12.50 4.12 -12.10
N THR A 87 12.92 5.30 -11.67
CA THR A 87 13.85 5.49 -10.54
C THR A 87 13.15 5.65 -9.19
N GLY A 88 11.82 5.69 -9.15
CA GLY A 88 11.06 5.94 -7.92
C GLY A 88 11.11 7.40 -7.44
N ALA A 89 11.45 8.34 -8.34
CA ALA A 89 11.37 9.77 -8.04
C ALA A 89 9.92 10.30 -8.05
N ILE A 90 9.00 9.57 -8.70
CA ILE A 90 7.54 9.78 -8.65
C ILE A 90 6.84 8.42 -8.53
N GLU A 91 5.66 8.41 -7.93
CA GLU A 91 4.85 7.20 -7.79
C GLU A 91 3.86 7.03 -8.95
N PHE A 92 3.40 8.14 -9.54
CA PHE A 92 2.45 8.15 -10.64
C PHE A 92 2.89 9.11 -11.73
N THR A 93 2.57 8.80 -13.00
CA THR A 93 2.83 9.71 -14.11
C THR A 93 1.56 9.93 -14.96
N TYR A 94 1.35 11.17 -15.40
CA TYR A 94 0.31 11.55 -16.34
C TYR A 94 0.95 12.37 -17.48
N THR A 95 1.04 11.75 -18.66
CA THR A 95 1.69 12.31 -19.85
C THR A 95 0.72 12.62 -20.97
#